data_AF-A0A545UEW3-F1
#
_entry.id   AF-A0A545UEW3-F1
#
_cell.length_a   1.000
_cell.length_b   1.000
_cell.length_c   1.000
_cell.angle_alpha   90.00
_cell.angle_beta   90.00
_cell.angle_gamma   90.00
#
_symmetry.space_group_name_H-M   'P 1'
#
loop_
_entity.id
_entity.type
_entity.pdbx_description
1 polymer ?
#
loop_
_entity_poly.entity_id
_entity_poly.type
_entity_poly.pdbx_seq_one_letter_code
_entity_poly.pdbx_strand_id
1 'polypeptide(L)' 'MKYEIITKSWSKRRKLDTAKEITNIQFLDFIKQHNHFCKMQITYSDGSEETLLSRVVFNEVKQHWTVDGMKVAVRLLNV' A
#
# COMPACT_ATOMS: atom_id res chain seq x y z
N MET A 1 2.39 -12.31 -1.11
CA MET A 1 0.98 -11.88 -0.91
C MET A 1 0.54 -11.16 -2.18
N LYS A 2 -0.66 -11.41 -2.71
CA LYS A 2 -1.13 -10.72 -3.94
C LYS A 2 -1.87 -9.43 -3.58
N TYR A 3 -1.54 -8.33 -4.25
CA TYR A 3 -2.15 -7.03 -3.99
C TYR A 3 -2.32 -6.21 -5.28
N GLU A 4 -3.20 -5.22 -5.23
CA GLU A 4 -3.43 -4.21 -6.26
C GLU A 4 -3.18 -2.82 -5.64
N ILE A 5 -2.34 -1.99 -6.27
CA ILE A 5 -2.08 -0.64 -5.79
C ILE A 5 -3.30 0.25 -6.08
N ILE A 6 -3.84 0.87 -5.04
CA ILE A 6 -4.97 1.79 -5.16
C ILE A 6 -4.43 3.14 -5.63
N THR A 7 -4.60 3.46 -6.91
CA THR A 7 -4.26 4.79 -7.43
C THR A 7 -5.21 5.83 -6.85
N LYS A 8 -4.73 6.68 -5.93
CA LYS A 8 -5.54 7.77 -5.36
C LYS A 8 -5.85 8.80 -6.47
N SER A 9 -7.12 9.09 -6.74
CA SER A 9 -7.53 10.12 -7.74
C SER A 9 -6.91 11.51 -7.47
N TRP A 10 -6.55 11.79 -6.21
CA TRP A 10 -5.76 12.96 -5.83
C TRP A 10 -4.34 12.98 -6.43
N SER A 11 -3.64 11.85 -6.51
CA SER A 11 -2.28 11.80 -7.08
C SER A 11 -2.26 12.05 -8.59
N LYS A 12 -3.37 11.81 -9.29
CA LYS A 12 -3.53 12.18 -10.72
C LYS A 12 -3.58 13.69 -10.97
N ARG A 13 -3.88 14.51 -9.94
CA ARG A 13 -4.10 15.97 -10.08
C ARG A 13 -2.85 16.83 -9.86
N ARG A 14 -1.75 16.28 -9.32
CA ARG A 14 -0.46 16.98 -9.25
C ARG A 14 0.52 16.30 -10.21
N LYS A 15 1.00 17.02 -11.23
CA LYS A 15 2.23 16.65 -11.95
C LYS A 15 3.40 16.88 -11.01
N LEU A 16 3.59 15.98 -10.05
CA LEU A 16 4.79 15.95 -9.22
C LEU A 16 5.78 15.05 -9.95
N ASP A 17 6.85 15.72 -10.39
CA ASP A 17 8.06 15.24 -11.01
C ASP A 17 8.41 13.78 -10.69
N THR A 18 8.70 13.01 -11.73
CA THR A 18 9.40 11.72 -11.69
C THR A 18 8.99 10.79 -10.54
N ALA A 19 7.71 10.42 -10.47
CA ALA A 19 7.25 9.40 -9.53
C ALA A 19 7.94 8.07 -9.86
N LYS A 20 8.93 7.68 -9.05
CA LYS A 20 9.61 6.39 -9.16
C LYS A 20 8.57 5.27 -9.16
N GLU A 21 8.65 4.38 -10.14
CA GLU A 21 7.71 3.29 -10.27
C GLU A 21 7.93 2.30 -9.12
N ILE A 22 6.85 1.86 -8.49
CA ILE A 22 6.90 0.85 -7.42
C ILE A 22 7.03 -0.51 -8.10
N THR A 23 8.14 -1.21 -7.84
CA THR A 23 8.38 -2.56 -8.38
C THR A 23 7.91 -3.64 -7.43
N ASN A 24 8.02 -3.42 -6.11
CA ASN A 24 7.63 -4.40 -5.11
C ASN A 24 7.14 -3.74 -3.81
N ILE A 25 6.26 -4.43 -3.10
CA ILE A 25 5.77 -4.06 -1.77
C ILE A 25 5.78 -5.30 -0.88
N GLN A 26 6.40 -5.18 0.29
CA GLN A 26 6.41 -6.18 1.35
C GLN A 26 5.72 -5.65 2.61
N PHE A 27 5.03 -6.53 3.32
CA PHE A 27 4.38 -6.20 4.60
C PHE A 27 5.08 -6.93 5.73
N LEU A 28 5.75 -6.19 6.60
CA LEU A 28 6.38 -6.72 7.81
C LEU A 28 5.40 -6.60 8.98
N ASP A 29 5.41 -7.61 9.85
CA ASP A 29 4.51 -7.71 11.01
C ASP A 29 3.03 -7.67 10.62
N PHE A 30 2.69 -8.16 9.41
CA PHE A 30 1.31 -8.18 8.94
C PHE A 30 0.45 -9.16 9.73
N ILE A 31 -0.66 -8.65 10.26
CA ILE A 31 -1.74 -9.45 10.86
C ILE A 31 -3.05 -9.03 10.18
N LYS A 32 -3.84 -10.01 9.75
CA LYS A 32 -5.17 -9.81 9.14
C LYS A 32 -6.21 -9.44 10.21
N GLN A 33 -5.98 -8.32 10.88
CA GLN A 33 -6.84 -7.77 11.92
C GLN A 33 -7.17 -6.32 11.58
N HIS A 34 -8.45 -5.97 11.68
CA HIS A 34 -8.88 -4.60 11.43
C HIS A 34 -8.18 -3.64 12.42
N ASN A 35 -7.67 -2.53 11.90
CA ASN A 35 -6.92 -1.51 12.62
C ASN A 35 -5.52 -1.91 13.12
N HIS A 36 -5.01 -3.08 12.74
CA HIS A 36 -3.64 -3.48 13.04
C HIS A 36 -2.63 -2.57 12.32
N PHE A 37 -1.53 -2.24 12.99
CA PHE A 37 -0.43 -1.48 12.39
C PHE A 37 0.68 -2.43 11.95
N CYS A 38 1.15 -2.25 10.72
CA CYS A 38 2.24 -3.02 10.11
C CYS A 38 3.19 -2.07 9.38
N LYS A 39 4.34 -2.59 8.94
CA LYS A 39 5.27 -1.80 8.10
C LYS A 39 5.12 -2.23 6.65
N MET A 40 5.00 -1.26 5.76
CA MET A 40 4.99 -1.46 4.31
C MET A 40 6.35 -1.04 3.77
N GLN A 41 7.16 -1.99 3.32
CA GLN A 41 8.42 -1.73 2.65
C GLN A 41 8.19 -1.68 1.15
N ILE A 42 8.54 -0.58 0.53
CA ILE A 42 8.37 -0.30 -0.89
C ILE A 42 9.73 -0.33 -1.55
N THR A 43 9.85 -1.08 -2.64
CA THR A 43 11.01 -1.04 -3.54
C THR A 43 10.60 -0.29 -4.80
N TYR A 44 11.45 0.64 -5.22
CA TYR A 44 11.27 1.44 -6.41
C TYR A 44 12.12 0.92 -7.58
N SER A 45 11.79 1.34 -8.80
CA SER A 45 12.49 0.96 -10.04
C SER A 45 13.96 1.39 -10.09
N ASP A 46 14.33 2.41 -9.35
CA ASP A 46 15.72 2.90 -9.24
C ASP A 46 16.52 2.18 -8.14
N GLY A 47 15.95 1.15 -7.51
CA GLY A 47 16.57 0.40 -6.42
C GLY A 47 16.46 1.07 -5.05
N SER A 48 15.85 2.27 -4.95
CA SER A 48 15.60 2.88 -3.65
C SER A 48 14.49 2.15 -2.89
N GLU A 49 14.56 2.19 -1.56
CA GLU A 49 13.56 1.60 -0.68
C GLU A 49 12.99 2.63 0.30
N GLU A 50 11.71 2.49 0.63
CA GLU A 50 11.02 3.30 1.64
C GLU A 50 10.19 2.41 2.55
N THR A 51 10.19 2.69 3.86
CA THR A 51 9.32 2.00 4.82
C THR A 51 8.25 2.94 5.34
N LEU A 52 6.99 2.55 5.20
CA LEU A 52 5.83 3.31 5.66
C LEU A 52 5.17 2.61 6.84
N LEU A 53 4.86 3.36 7.90
CA LEU A 53 3.91 2.90 8.92
C LEU A 53 2.53 2.81 8.29
N SER A 54 1.94 1.62 8.30
CA SER A 54 0.73 1.31 7.56
C SER A 54 -0.33 0.68 8.43
N ARG A 55 -1.59 0.89 8.06
CA ARG A 55 -2.75 0.34 8.79
C ARG A 55 -3.48 -0.67 7.94
N VAL A 56 -3.81 -1.82 8.54
CA VAL A 56 -4.66 -2.86 7.96
C VAL A 56 -6.12 -2.47 8.18
N VAL A 57 -6.86 -2.27 7.10
CA VAL A 57 -8.24 -1.81 7.09
C VAL A 57 -9.10 -2.84 6.38
N PHE A 58 -10.24 -3.20 6.99
CA PHE A 58 -11.22 -4.07 6.37
C PHE A 58 -12.40 -3.19 5.97
N ASN A 59 -12.84 -3.31 4.72
CA ASN A 59 -14.04 -2.65 4.25
C ASN A 59 -15.20 -3.64 4.35
N GLU A 60 -16.10 -3.44 5.32
CA GLU A 60 -17.25 -4.32 5.55
C GLU A 60 -18.28 -4.28 4.41
N VAL A 61 -18.42 -3.14 3.72
CA VAL A 61 -19.39 -2.99 2.62
C VAL A 61 -18.92 -3.75 1.36
N LYS A 62 -17.64 -3.64 1.03
CA LYS A 62 -17.05 -4.25 -0.18
C LYS A 62 -16.33 -5.57 0.09
N GLN A 63 -16.30 -6.03 1.35
CA GLN A 63 -15.69 -7.28 1.80
C GLN A 63 -14.24 -7.48 1.31
N HIS A 64 -13.41 -6.44 1.44
CA HIS A 64 -11.98 -6.52 1.06
C HIS A 64 -11.05 -5.88 2.09
N TRP A 65 -9.82 -6.37 2.11
CA TRP A 65 -8.75 -5.85 2.95
C TRP A 65 -7.89 -4.85 2.18
N THR A 66 -7.49 -3.80 2.88
CA THR A 66 -6.62 -2.73 2.38
C THR A 66 -5.48 -2.53 3.38
N VAL A 67 -4.28 -2.25 2.89
CA VAL A 67 -3.18 -1.75 3.71
C VAL A 67 -2.89 -0.32 3.26
N ASP A 68 -3.10 0.66 4.15
CA ASP A 68 -2.92 2.09 3.86
C ASP A 68 -1.71 2.65 4.61
N GLY A 69 -0.68 3.03 3.86
CA GLY A 69 0.54 3.69 4.34
C GLY A 69 0.51 5.21 4.14
N MET A 70 -0.67 5.82 3.98
CA MET A 70 -0.91 7.23 3.63
C MET A 70 -0.45 7.63 2.23
N LYS A 71 0.83 7.40 1.90
CA LYS A 71 1.44 7.67 0.60
C LYS A 71 1.02 6.64 -0.45
N VAL A 72 1.08 5.36 -0.08
CA VAL A 72 0.68 4.23 -0.90
C VAL A 72 -0.41 3.45 -0.16
N ALA A 73 -1.42 3.01 -0.89
CA ALA A 73 -2.44 2.12 -0.37
C ALA A 73 -2.60 0.95 -1.34
N VAL A 74 -2.78 -0.26 -0.81
CA VAL A 74 -3.02 -1.46 -1.63
C VAL A 74 -4.28 -2.17 -1.18
N ARG A 75 -4.97 -2.79 -2.12
CA ARG A 75 -6.02 -3.79 -1.87
C ARG A 75 -5.37 -5.17 -1.90
N LEU A 76 -5.71 -6.03 -0.95
CA LEU A 76 -5.27 -7.43 -0.94
C LEU A 76 -6.22 -8.26 -1.82
N LEU A 77 -5.66 -9.03 -2.76
CA LEU A 77 -6.44 -9.78 -3.76
C LEU A 77 -6.73 -11.22 -3.33
N ASN A 78 -5.80 -11.87 -2.63
CA ASN A 78 -5.97 -13.20 -2.05
C ASN A 78 -5.45 -13.19 -0.61
N VAL A 79 -6.34 -13.36 0.37
CA VAL A 79 -5.99 -13.51 1.79
C VAL A 79 -6.77 -14.64 2.44
#